data_AF-A0A661ZZI6-F1
#
_entry.id   AF-A0A661ZZI6-F1
#
_cell.length_a   1.000
_cell.length_b   1.000
_cell.length_c   1.000
_cell.angle_alpha   90.00
_cell.angle_beta   90.00
_cell.angle_gamma   90.00
#
_symmetry.space_group_name_H-M   'P 1'
#
loop_
_entity.id
_entity.type
_entity.pdbx_description
1 polymer ?
#
loop_
_entity_poly.entity_id
_entity_poly.type
_entity_poly.pdbx_seq_one_letter_code
_entity_poly.pdbx_strand_id
1 'polypeptide(L)'
;MRLLYQILWKDHSRVHLLGAFLGTLAGFVLLLAGIQFYMDIKSVLSENRDLLDPEYIVINKKVNIANTLGLTGGGFTEEEIAEIEAQPFADQVAAFNSNEFPVQAYTEGDQVPNFITDLFFEAIPDQYIDVKSEDWKWDPETGTIPVIIPQDYLNLYNFGFAPSQGLPQIPKGVLSMINFKLRLQGQGRGNYDDYNGRIVGFSNRVSSILVPVDFLEWANEKYGYFKKNDPS
;
A
#
# COMPACT_ATOMS: atom_id res chain seq x y z
N MET A 1 -47.38 6.94 -50.04
CA MET A 1 -48.10 6.33 -48.90
C MET A 1 -48.95 5.10 -49.27
N ARG A 2 -49.71 5.08 -50.38
CA ARG A 2 -50.52 3.91 -50.79
C ARG A 2 -49.73 2.61 -51.04
N LEU A 3 -48.53 2.70 -51.60
CA LEU A 3 -47.66 1.54 -51.87
C LEU A 3 -47.04 0.93 -50.59
N LEU A 4 -46.64 1.77 -49.64
CA LEU A 4 -46.09 1.33 -48.34
C LEU A 4 -47.15 0.58 -47.52
N TYR A 5 -48.39 1.09 -47.54
CA TYR A 5 -49.55 0.45 -46.92
C TYR A 5 -49.91 -0.89 -47.59
N GLN A 6 -49.82 -0.97 -48.92
CA GLN A 6 -50.07 -2.22 -49.64
C GLN A 6 -48.99 -3.28 -49.37
N ILE A 7 -47.72 -2.90 -49.21
CA ILE A 7 -46.65 -3.85 -48.89
C ILE A 7 -46.76 -4.33 -47.44
N LEU A 8 -47.08 -3.44 -46.51
CA LEU A 8 -47.22 -3.78 -45.09
C LEU A 8 -48.48 -4.62 -44.81
N TRP A 9 -49.62 -4.32 -45.44
CA TRP A 9 -50.92 -4.88 -45.03
C TRP A 9 -51.57 -5.85 -46.02
N LYS A 10 -51.00 -6.09 -47.21
CA LYS A 10 -51.65 -6.94 -48.22
C LYS A 10 -51.21 -8.40 -48.21
N ASP A 11 -50.03 -8.73 -47.68
CA ASP A 11 -49.46 -10.09 -47.74
C ASP A 11 -48.95 -10.67 -46.40
N HIS A 12 -48.94 -9.89 -45.32
CA HIS A 12 -48.46 -10.36 -44.02
C HIS A 12 -49.58 -10.40 -42.98
N SER A 13 -49.78 -11.58 -42.37
CA SER A 13 -50.63 -11.75 -41.19
C SER A 13 -50.23 -10.73 -40.13
N ARG A 14 -51.20 -10.07 -39.48
CA ARG A 14 -50.98 -9.07 -38.42
C ARG A 14 -50.02 -9.58 -37.33
N VAL A 15 -49.97 -10.90 -37.12
CA VAL A 15 -49.06 -11.58 -36.19
C VAL A 15 -47.58 -11.46 -36.60
N HIS A 16 -47.29 -11.53 -37.91
CA HIS A 16 -45.92 -11.40 -38.42
C HIS A 16 -45.37 -9.98 -38.22
N LEU A 17 -46.21 -8.96 -38.48
CA LEU A 17 -45.84 -7.56 -38.21
C LEU A 17 -45.63 -7.30 -36.73
N LEU A 18 -46.46 -7.89 -35.86
CA LEU A 18 -46.34 -7.74 -34.43
C LEU A 18 -45.07 -8.41 -33.90
N GLY A 19 -44.71 -9.58 -34.42
CA GLY A 19 -43.45 -10.26 -34.13
C GLY A 19 -42.22 -9.48 -34.60
N ALA A 20 -42.25 -8.93 -35.82
CA ALA A 20 -41.19 -8.08 -36.34
C ALA A 20 -41.00 -6.82 -35.48
N PHE A 21 -42.09 -6.15 -35.10
CA PHE A 21 -42.06 -4.99 -34.21
C PHE A 21 -41.47 -5.31 -32.84
N LEU A 22 -41.92 -6.41 -32.20
CA LEU A 22 -41.38 -6.84 -30.91
C LEU A 22 -39.90 -7.23 -30.98
N GLY A 23 -39.48 -7.88 -32.07
CA GLY A 23 -38.07 -8.21 -32.30
C GLY A 23 -37.19 -6.97 -32.46
N THR A 24 -37.63 -5.99 -33.25
CA THR A 24 -36.92 -4.71 -33.39
C THR A 24 -36.90 -3.92 -32.08
N LEU A 25 -38.01 -3.90 -31.33
CA LEU A 25 -38.09 -3.25 -30.02
C LEU A 25 -37.13 -3.89 -29.01
N ALA A 26 -37.10 -5.22 -28.95
CA ALA A 26 -36.18 -5.95 -28.09
C ALA A 26 -34.70 -5.67 -28.47
N GLY A 27 -34.38 -5.67 -29.77
CA GLY A 27 -33.05 -5.31 -30.26
C GLY A 27 -32.65 -3.87 -29.89
N PHE A 28 -33.59 -2.93 -30.00
CA PHE A 28 -33.35 -1.54 -29.62
C PHE A 28 -33.12 -1.38 -28.11
N VAL A 29 -33.89 -2.09 -27.28
CA VAL A 29 -33.70 -2.13 -25.83
C VAL A 29 -32.33 -2.70 -25.47
N LEU A 30 -31.91 -3.80 -26.10
CA LEU A 30 -30.58 -4.39 -25.86
C LEU A 30 -29.45 -3.45 -26.27
N LEU A 31 -29.60 -2.75 -27.41
CA LEU A 31 -28.61 -1.78 -27.87
C LEU A 31 -28.50 -0.59 -26.92
N LEU A 32 -29.63 -0.03 -26.48
CA LEU A 32 -29.65 1.07 -25.51
C LEU A 32 -29.08 0.63 -24.15
N ALA A 33 -29.41 -0.57 -23.69
CA ALA A 33 -28.86 -1.13 -22.46
C ALA A 33 -27.34 -1.30 -22.54
N GLY A 34 -26.81 -1.75 -23.69
CA GLY A 34 -25.36 -1.85 -23.91
C GLY A 34 -24.67 -0.49 -23.90
N ILE A 35 -25.27 0.53 -24.52
CA ILE A 35 -24.75 1.90 -24.48
C ILE A 35 -24.80 2.45 -23.04
N GLN A 36 -25.90 2.26 -22.33
CA GLN A 36 -26.04 2.70 -20.93
C GLN A 36 -24.98 2.03 -20.05
N PHE A 37 -24.82 0.71 -20.16
CA PHE A 37 -23.81 -0.03 -19.41
C PHE A 37 -22.38 0.45 -19.70
N TYR A 38 -22.07 0.76 -20.97
CA TYR A 38 -20.77 1.34 -21.34
C TYR A 38 -20.57 2.72 -20.71
N MET A 39 -21.60 3.58 -20.75
CA MET A 39 -21.56 4.90 -20.11
C MET A 39 -21.43 4.78 -18.59
N ASP A 40 -22.16 3.87 -17.96
CA ASP A 40 -22.12 3.62 -16.52
C ASP A 40 -20.74 3.12 -16.09
N ILE A 41 -20.17 2.13 -16.79
CA ILE A 41 -18.79 1.67 -16.56
C ILE A 41 -17.83 2.84 -16.73
N LYS A 42 -17.92 3.59 -17.82
CA LYS A 42 -17.01 4.72 -18.06
C LYS A 42 -17.15 5.79 -16.98
N SER A 43 -18.36 6.13 -16.53
CA SER A 43 -18.61 7.08 -15.44
C SER A 43 -18.02 6.56 -14.13
N VAL A 44 -18.31 5.30 -13.79
CA VAL A 44 -17.76 4.65 -12.60
C VAL A 44 -16.23 4.56 -12.64
N LEU A 45 -15.60 4.43 -13.81
CA LEU A 45 -14.13 4.48 -13.92
C LEU A 45 -13.57 5.91 -13.97
N SER A 46 -14.33 6.93 -14.36
CA SER A 46 -13.81 8.30 -14.60
C SER A 46 -14.23 9.35 -13.57
N GLU A 47 -15.43 9.25 -12.98
CA GLU A 47 -15.90 10.12 -11.89
C GLU A 47 -15.38 9.66 -10.53
N ASN A 48 -15.05 8.39 -10.38
CA ASN A 48 -14.34 7.87 -9.22
C ASN A 48 -12.83 8.16 -9.29
N ARG A 49 -12.41 9.34 -9.78
CA ARG A 49 -11.02 9.79 -9.64
C ARG A 49 -10.59 9.92 -8.17
N ASP A 50 -11.54 10.07 -7.25
CA ASP A 50 -11.30 10.04 -5.79
C ASP A 50 -11.32 8.63 -5.18
N LEU A 51 -11.85 7.60 -5.87
CA LEU A 51 -11.79 6.19 -5.41
C LEU A 51 -10.74 5.36 -6.16
N LEU A 52 -10.24 5.87 -7.30
CA LEU A 52 -8.90 5.54 -7.73
C LEU A 52 -7.98 6.27 -6.76
N ASP A 53 -7.70 5.61 -5.64
CA ASP A 53 -6.63 5.98 -4.71
C ASP A 53 -5.48 6.67 -5.46
N PRO A 54 -4.93 7.78 -4.93
CA PRO A 54 -3.92 8.57 -5.65
C PRO A 54 -2.90 7.63 -6.30
N GLU A 55 -2.68 7.74 -7.60
CA GLU A 55 -1.68 6.93 -8.31
C GLU A 55 -0.28 7.36 -7.82
N TYR A 56 0.20 6.75 -6.74
CA TYR A 56 1.57 6.93 -6.28
C TYR A 56 2.47 5.97 -7.06
N ILE A 57 3.68 6.44 -7.36
CA ILE A 57 4.74 5.63 -7.98
C ILE A 57 5.87 5.56 -6.97
N VAL A 58 6.15 4.36 -6.47
CA VAL A 58 7.33 4.12 -5.62
C VAL A 58 8.53 3.94 -6.54
N ILE A 59 9.48 4.87 -6.47
CA ILE A 59 10.71 4.84 -7.26
C ILE A 59 11.82 4.32 -6.36
N ASN A 60 12.52 3.27 -6.80
CA ASN A 60 13.67 2.72 -6.09
C ASN A 60 14.95 2.99 -6.88
N LYS A 61 16.02 3.40 -6.19
CA LYS A 61 17.33 3.56 -6.82
C LYS A 61 17.93 2.20 -7.19
N LYS A 62 18.55 2.10 -8.37
CA LYS A 62 19.24 0.88 -8.79
C LYS A 62 20.51 0.68 -7.95
N VAL A 63 20.61 -0.48 -7.31
CA VAL A 63 21.81 -0.88 -6.56
C VAL A 63 22.90 -1.33 -7.54
N ASN A 64 24.03 -0.63 -7.56
CA ASN A 64 25.20 -0.99 -8.36
C ASN A 64 26.40 -1.41 -7.49
N ILE A 65 27.41 -2.04 -8.10
CA ILE A 65 28.64 -2.49 -7.42
C ILE A 65 29.34 -1.34 -6.67
N ALA A 66 29.29 -0.11 -7.21
CA ALA A 66 29.84 1.07 -6.56
C ALA A 66 29.15 1.38 -5.21
N ASN A 67 27.84 1.17 -5.10
CA ASN A 67 27.09 1.30 -3.84
C ASN A 67 27.51 0.22 -2.85
N THR A 68 27.68 -1.03 -3.31
CA THR A 68 28.15 -2.15 -2.46
C THR A 68 29.55 -1.93 -1.91
N LEU A 69 30.42 -1.23 -2.65
CA LEU A 69 31.77 -0.88 -2.23
C LEU A 69 31.83 0.44 -1.42
N GLY A 70 30.69 1.09 -1.16
CA GLY A 70 30.62 2.34 -0.39
C GLY A 70 31.19 3.56 -1.12
N LEU A 71 31.35 3.49 -2.45
CA LEU A 71 31.91 4.57 -3.28
C LEU A 71 30.86 5.62 -3.66
N THR A 72 29.58 5.27 -3.62
CA THR A 72 28.43 6.15 -3.90
C THR A 72 27.34 5.93 -2.86
N GLY A 73 26.62 7.00 -2.49
CA GLY A 73 25.45 6.92 -1.60
C GLY A 73 24.38 5.96 -2.12
N GLY A 74 23.68 5.27 -1.22
CA GLY A 74 22.63 4.30 -1.56
C GLY A 74 21.29 4.93 -1.94
N GLY A 75 21.01 6.13 -1.42
CA GLY A 75 19.73 6.85 -1.58
C GLY A 75 19.75 7.93 -2.65
N PHE A 76 18.64 8.65 -2.75
CA PHE A 76 18.43 9.79 -3.63
C PHE A 76 19.07 11.06 -3.07
N THR A 77 19.81 11.76 -3.91
CA THR A 77 20.35 13.08 -3.60
C THR A 77 19.25 14.15 -3.69
N GLU A 78 19.44 15.29 -3.01
CA GLU A 78 18.50 16.42 -3.08
C GLU A 78 18.27 16.90 -4.52
N GLU A 79 19.30 16.84 -5.36
CA GLU A 79 19.24 17.19 -6.78
C GLU A 79 18.37 16.21 -7.58
N GLU A 80 18.50 14.91 -7.32
CA GLU A 80 17.66 13.87 -7.95
C GLU A 80 16.19 14.00 -7.52
N ILE A 81 15.94 14.29 -6.24
CA ILE A 81 14.56 14.51 -5.72
C ILE A 81 13.95 15.74 -6.41
N ALA A 82 14.68 16.84 -6.51
CA ALA A 82 14.23 18.05 -7.20
C ALA A 82 13.95 17.82 -8.69
N GLU A 83 14.73 16.96 -9.36
CA GLU A 83 14.48 16.58 -10.76
C GLU A 83 13.19 15.76 -10.91
N ILE A 84 12.90 14.88 -9.95
CA ILE A 84 11.65 14.09 -9.92
C ILE A 84 10.45 15.00 -9.65
N GLU A 85 10.56 15.93 -8.69
CA GLU A 85 9.53 16.94 -8.40
C GLU A 85 9.22 17.84 -9.60
N ALA A 86 10.21 18.12 -10.45
CA ALA A 86 10.03 18.93 -11.65
C ALA A 86 9.32 18.20 -12.80
N GLN A 87 9.06 16.89 -12.68
CA GLN A 87 8.41 16.13 -13.75
C GLN A 87 6.92 16.47 -13.88
N PRO A 88 6.39 16.54 -15.11
CA PRO A 88 4.99 16.96 -15.34
C PRO A 88 3.93 15.98 -14.82
N PHE A 89 4.33 14.77 -14.39
CA PHE A 89 3.46 13.76 -13.81
C PHE A 89 3.52 13.71 -12.28
N ALA A 90 4.45 14.46 -11.66
CA ALA A 90 4.66 14.44 -10.22
C ALA A 90 3.93 15.63 -9.59
N ASP A 91 2.75 15.39 -9.01
CA ASP A 91 2.02 16.44 -8.27
C ASP A 91 2.66 16.71 -6.90
N GLN A 92 3.10 15.65 -6.21
CA GLN A 92 3.80 15.72 -4.94
C GLN A 92 4.82 14.58 -4.84
N VAL A 93 5.94 14.85 -4.18
CA VAL A 93 6.99 13.87 -3.92
C VAL A 93 7.23 13.82 -2.41
N ALA A 94 7.47 12.61 -1.91
CA ALA A 94 7.96 12.40 -0.57
C ALA A 94 9.02 11.32 -0.58
N ALA A 95 10.08 11.57 0.16
CA ALA A 95 11.19 10.64 0.28
C ALA A 95 10.98 9.73 1.50
N PHE A 96 11.49 8.49 1.41
CA PHE A 96 11.51 7.57 2.53
C PHE A 96 12.68 7.90 3.43
N ASN A 97 12.40 8.35 4.66
CA ASN A 97 13.44 8.54 5.66
C ASN A 97 13.67 7.22 6.38
N SER A 98 14.92 6.73 6.44
CA SER A 98 15.25 5.47 7.10
C SER A 98 15.83 5.66 8.51
N ASN A 99 15.79 4.60 9.31
CA ASN A 99 16.47 4.57 10.61
C ASN A 99 18.00 4.59 10.49
N GLU A 100 18.65 5.34 11.38
CA GLU A 100 20.11 5.51 11.46
C GLU A 100 20.74 4.68 12.59
N PHE A 101 20.03 3.65 13.03
CA PHE A 101 20.37 2.81 14.17
C PHE A 101 19.82 1.38 13.98
N PRO A 102 20.46 0.32 14.51
CA PRO A 102 19.91 -1.03 14.43
C PRO A 102 18.60 -1.18 15.21
N VAL A 103 17.66 -1.90 14.61
CA VAL A 103 16.37 -2.26 15.22
C VAL A 103 16.20 -3.77 15.19
N GLN A 104 15.75 -4.33 16.31
CA GLN A 104 15.35 -5.73 16.40
C GLN A 104 13.93 -5.85 16.90
N ALA A 105 13.14 -6.73 16.30
CA ALA A 105 11.86 -7.16 16.84
C ALA A 105 11.98 -8.55 17.45
N TYR A 106 11.35 -8.74 18.61
CA TYR A 106 11.27 -10.04 19.25
C TYR A 106 9.97 -10.19 20.06
N THR A 107 9.52 -11.41 20.29
CA THR A 107 8.39 -11.69 21.18
C THR A 107 8.83 -12.00 22.60
N GLU A 108 8.01 -11.60 23.57
CA GLU A 108 8.13 -12.03 24.96
C GLU A 108 6.90 -12.86 25.35
N GLY A 109 7.14 -14.09 25.83
CA GLY A 109 6.12 -14.95 26.43
C GLY A 109 5.96 -16.32 25.77
N ASP A 110 5.47 -17.28 26.55
CA ASP A 110 5.41 -18.71 26.16
C ASP A 110 4.28 -19.05 25.16
N GLN A 111 3.34 -18.13 24.94
CA GLN A 111 2.14 -18.37 24.11
C GLN A 111 2.33 -17.97 22.64
N VAL A 112 3.38 -17.22 22.31
CA VAL A 112 3.71 -16.81 20.94
C VAL A 112 5.01 -17.49 20.52
N PRO A 113 5.12 -18.02 19.30
CA PRO A 113 6.38 -18.59 18.83
C PRO A 113 7.53 -17.58 19.01
N ASN A 114 8.59 -17.99 19.71
CA ASN A 114 9.78 -17.17 19.90
C ASN A 114 10.34 -16.78 18.53
N PHE A 115 10.35 -15.48 18.25
CA PHE A 115 11.08 -14.92 17.12
C PHE A 115 12.01 -13.80 17.58
N ILE A 116 13.11 -13.66 16.85
CA ILE A 116 13.99 -12.51 16.90
C ILE A 116 14.41 -12.21 15.46
N THR A 117 14.31 -10.95 15.05
CA THR A 117 14.64 -10.54 13.69
C THR A 117 15.16 -9.12 13.68
N ASP A 118 16.18 -8.86 12.87
CA ASP A 118 16.62 -7.51 12.55
C ASP A 118 15.60 -6.88 11.59
N LEU A 119 15.21 -5.64 11.88
CA LEU A 119 14.28 -4.86 11.08
C LEU A 119 14.92 -3.55 10.67
N PHE A 120 14.27 -2.89 9.72
CA PHE A 120 14.49 -1.49 9.39
C PHE A 120 13.17 -0.74 9.57
N PHE A 121 13.25 0.56 9.78
CA PHE A 121 12.11 1.44 9.81
C PHE A 121 12.26 2.50 8.75
N GLU A 122 11.14 2.85 8.13
CA GLU A 122 11.05 4.05 7.31
C GLU A 122 9.87 4.91 7.73
N ALA A 123 9.95 6.19 7.42
CA ALA A 123 8.85 7.11 7.63
C ALA A 123 8.59 7.92 6.36
N ILE A 124 7.30 8.13 6.09
CA ILE A 124 6.79 9.00 5.03
C ILE A 124 5.69 9.87 5.63
N PRO A 125 5.39 11.05 5.03
CA PRO A 125 4.31 11.89 5.53
C PRO A 125 2.97 11.16 5.53
N ASP A 126 2.17 11.34 6.59
CA ASP A 126 0.91 10.62 6.85
C ASP A 126 -0.12 10.69 5.72
N GLN A 127 -0.04 11.71 4.87
CA GLN A 127 -0.91 11.87 3.70
C GLN A 127 -0.72 10.75 2.66
N TYR A 128 0.47 10.15 2.59
CA TYR A 128 0.80 9.06 1.65
C TYR A 128 0.51 7.66 2.21
N ILE A 129 0.12 7.56 3.47
CA ILE A 129 -0.19 6.29 4.14
C ILE A 129 -1.65 5.91 3.86
N ASP A 130 -1.86 4.70 3.35
CA ASP A 130 -3.17 4.14 3.01
C ASP A 130 -3.95 3.64 4.22
N VAL A 131 -3.25 3.25 5.27
CA VAL A 131 -3.83 2.84 6.53
C VAL A 131 -4.17 4.07 7.37
N LYS A 132 -5.45 4.44 7.41
CA LYS A 132 -5.95 5.47 8.34
C LYS A 132 -6.34 4.81 9.66
N SER A 133 -5.49 4.91 10.67
CA SER A 133 -5.77 4.44 12.04
C SER A 133 -5.64 5.58 13.04
N GLU A 134 -6.56 5.68 14.00
CA GLU A 134 -6.47 6.64 15.11
C GLU A 134 -5.26 6.38 16.00
N ASP A 135 -4.79 5.12 16.02
CA ASP A 135 -3.64 4.66 16.81
C ASP A 135 -2.28 4.92 16.13
N TRP A 136 -2.24 5.61 14.98
CA TRP A 136 -0.98 5.91 14.24
C TRP A 136 -0.12 7.00 14.89
N LYS A 137 -0.45 7.46 16.10
CA LYS A 137 0.29 8.54 16.78
C LYS A 137 1.31 7.96 17.74
N TRP A 138 2.54 8.43 17.64
CA TRP A 138 3.56 8.12 18.63
C TRP A 138 3.48 9.10 19.80
N ASP A 139 3.54 8.56 21.01
CA ASP A 139 3.62 9.34 22.25
C ASP A 139 4.84 8.88 23.05
N PRO A 140 5.84 9.75 23.26
CA PRO A 140 7.03 9.45 24.06
C PRO A 140 6.71 8.97 25.49
N GLU A 141 5.62 9.42 26.10
CA GLU A 141 5.24 9.05 27.47
C GLU A 141 4.74 7.61 27.57
N THR A 142 4.01 7.15 26.54
CA THR A 142 3.47 5.77 26.50
C THR A 142 4.53 4.76 26.09
N GLY A 143 5.57 5.18 25.36
CA GLY A 143 6.65 4.32 24.87
C GLY A 143 6.18 3.19 23.95
N THR A 144 4.98 3.30 23.37
CA THR A 144 4.46 2.32 22.40
C THR A 144 4.67 2.85 21.00
N ILE A 145 5.35 2.07 20.16
CA ILE A 145 5.67 2.45 18.79
C ILE A 145 4.62 1.83 17.87
N PRO A 146 3.78 2.65 17.20
CA PRO A 146 2.87 2.15 16.19
C PRO A 146 3.66 1.80 14.92
N VAL A 147 3.35 0.63 14.34
CA VAL A 147 4.05 0.09 13.17
C VAL A 147 3.02 -0.33 12.13
N ILE A 148 3.27 0.01 10.87
CA ILE A 148 2.56 -0.53 9.71
C ILE A 148 3.51 -1.47 8.99
N ILE A 149 3.04 -2.68 8.70
CA ILE A 149 3.86 -3.73 8.05
C ILE A 149 3.36 -3.95 6.61
N PRO A 150 4.25 -4.22 5.64
CA PRO A 150 3.84 -4.63 4.31
C PRO A 150 2.98 -5.89 4.34
N GLN A 151 1.91 -5.91 3.56
CA GLN A 151 1.04 -7.08 3.44
C GLN A 151 1.81 -8.33 2.99
N ASP A 152 2.85 -8.14 2.17
CA ASP A 152 3.67 -9.22 1.64
C ASP A 152 4.44 -9.97 2.72
N TYR A 153 4.79 -9.34 3.83
CA TYR A 153 5.49 -10.01 4.94
C TYR A 153 4.55 -11.02 5.62
N LEU A 154 3.30 -10.62 5.82
CA LEU A 154 2.27 -11.52 6.33
C LEU A 154 1.98 -12.66 5.33
N ASN A 155 1.94 -12.35 4.03
CA ASN A 155 1.72 -13.36 3.00
C ASN A 155 2.87 -14.38 2.97
N LEU A 156 4.12 -13.91 3.05
CA LEU A 156 5.30 -14.76 3.09
C LEU A 156 5.28 -15.69 4.31
N TYR A 157 4.89 -15.16 5.48
CA TYR A 157 4.69 -15.98 6.67
C TYR A 157 3.59 -17.03 6.45
N ASN A 158 2.38 -16.62 6.08
CA ASN A 158 1.21 -17.50 6.02
C ASN A 158 1.28 -18.55 4.92
N PHE A 159 1.81 -18.19 3.74
CA PHE A 159 1.78 -19.07 2.57
C PHE A 159 3.12 -19.72 2.26
N GLY A 160 4.23 -19.14 2.72
CA GLY A 160 5.57 -19.70 2.55
C GLY A 160 6.07 -20.38 3.82
N PHE A 161 6.30 -19.60 4.88
CA PHE A 161 7.01 -20.06 6.07
C PHE A 161 6.19 -21.00 6.96
N ALA A 162 5.02 -20.58 7.44
CA ALA A 162 4.23 -21.31 8.41
C ALA A 162 3.87 -22.75 7.95
N PRO A 163 3.40 -22.98 6.71
CA PRO A 163 3.15 -24.33 6.21
C PRO A 163 4.41 -25.20 6.17
N SER A 164 5.57 -24.61 5.84
CA SER A 164 6.85 -25.33 5.76
C SER A 164 7.38 -25.78 7.14
N GLN A 165 7.02 -25.05 8.20
CA GLN A 165 7.42 -25.32 9.58
C GLN A 165 6.35 -26.02 10.42
N GLY A 166 5.19 -26.35 9.83
CA GLY A 166 4.04 -26.89 10.57
C GLY A 166 3.44 -25.90 11.59
N LEU A 167 3.68 -24.60 11.40
CA LEU A 167 3.15 -23.53 12.24
C LEU A 167 1.75 -23.10 11.75
N PRO A 168 0.89 -22.57 12.64
CA PRO A 168 -0.42 -22.06 12.24
C PRO A 168 -0.28 -20.78 11.41
N GLN A 169 -1.18 -20.61 10.45
CA GLN A 169 -1.36 -19.33 9.76
C GLN A 169 -2.02 -18.33 10.70
N ILE A 170 -1.61 -17.08 10.64
CA ILE A 170 -2.11 -16.02 11.51
C ILE A 170 -3.01 -15.07 10.70
N PRO A 171 -4.30 -14.93 11.07
CA PRO A 171 -5.19 -13.92 10.49
C PRO A 171 -4.72 -12.50 10.83
N LYS A 172 -4.94 -11.54 9.92
CA LYS A 172 -4.58 -10.11 10.12
C LYS A 172 -5.06 -9.55 11.46
N GLY A 173 -6.31 -9.81 11.83
CA GLY A 173 -6.90 -9.30 13.07
C GLY A 173 -6.22 -9.82 14.33
N VAL A 174 -5.60 -11.01 14.27
CA VAL A 174 -4.89 -11.61 15.41
C VAL A 174 -3.51 -11.01 15.60
N LEU A 175 -2.82 -10.64 14.51
CA LEU A 175 -1.48 -10.02 14.59
C LEU A 175 -1.46 -8.69 15.34
N SER A 176 -2.51 -7.89 15.20
CA SER A 176 -2.63 -6.61 15.93
C SER A 176 -2.65 -6.78 17.47
N MET A 177 -2.98 -7.99 17.95
CA MET A 177 -3.02 -8.34 19.37
C MET A 177 -1.71 -8.97 19.87
N ILE A 178 -0.77 -9.28 18.98
CA ILE A 178 0.51 -9.86 19.38
C ILE A 178 1.36 -8.78 20.04
N ASN A 179 1.77 -9.04 21.28
CA ASN A 179 2.75 -8.20 21.96
C ASN A 179 4.14 -8.58 21.45
N PHE A 180 4.81 -7.63 20.81
CA PHE A 180 6.22 -7.74 20.44
C PHE A 180 6.97 -6.54 20.99
N LYS A 181 8.26 -6.75 21.17
CA LYS A 181 9.20 -5.74 21.64
C LYS A 181 10.08 -5.30 20.49
N LEU A 182 10.43 -4.03 20.52
CA LEU A 182 11.33 -3.37 19.60
C LEU A 182 12.53 -2.92 20.39
N ARG A 183 13.69 -3.51 20.09
CA ARG A 183 14.98 -3.10 20.64
C ARG A 183 15.61 -2.09 19.70
N LEU A 184 15.76 -0.86 20.18
CA LEU A 184 16.49 0.18 19.46
C LEU A 184 17.90 0.25 20.05
N GLN A 185 18.93 0.05 19.22
CA GLN A 185 20.32 0.01 19.67
C GLN A 185 21.01 1.32 19.32
N GLY A 186 21.61 1.99 20.31
CA GLY A 186 22.41 3.19 20.12
C GLY A 186 23.91 2.90 20.04
N GLN A 187 24.71 3.98 19.98
CA GLN A 187 26.16 3.84 19.87
C GLN A 187 26.76 3.18 21.12
N GLY A 188 27.59 2.16 20.92
CA GLY A 188 28.31 1.48 22.00
C GLY A 188 27.62 0.23 22.53
N ARG A 189 28.40 -0.63 23.18
CA ARG A 189 27.91 -1.94 23.65
C ARG A 189 27.00 -1.74 24.86
N GLY A 190 25.76 -2.21 24.77
CA GLY A 190 24.79 -2.15 25.86
C GLY A 190 23.96 -0.86 25.92
N ASN A 191 24.11 0.04 24.94
CA ASN A 191 23.21 1.18 24.76
C ASN A 191 22.02 0.70 23.92
N TYR A 192 20.97 0.22 24.57
CA TYR A 192 19.73 -0.15 23.92
C TYR A 192 18.56 0.04 24.87
N ASP A 193 17.40 0.33 24.32
CA ASP A 193 16.13 0.38 25.04
C ASP A 193 15.11 -0.51 24.32
N ASP A 194 14.29 -1.22 25.10
CA ASP A 194 13.23 -2.10 24.61
C ASP A 194 11.87 -1.40 24.76
N TYR A 195 11.19 -1.18 23.63
CA TYR A 195 9.88 -0.55 23.54
C TYR A 195 8.81 -1.56 23.16
N ASN A 196 7.55 -1.25 23.48
CA ASN A 196 6.44 -2.05 22.96
C ASN A 196 6.16 -1.66 21.51
N GLY A 197 6.11 -2.63 20.60
CA GLY A 197 5.61 -2.42 19.26
C GLY A 197 4.13 -2.77 19.18
N ARG A 198 3.36 -1.99 18.41
CA ARG A 198 1.96 -2.29 18.09
C ARG A 198 1.76 -2.22 16.58
N ILE A 199 1.28 -3.31 15.98
CA ILE A 199 0.89 -3.30 14.57
C ILE A 199 -0.48 -2.63 14.46
N VAL A 200 -0.52 -1.43 13.87
CA VAL A 200 -1.77 -0.67 13.69
C VAL A 200 -2.43 -0.94 12.33
N GLY A 201 -1.71 -1.58 11.41
CA GLY A 201 -2.27 -2.04 10.15
C GLY A 201 -1.25 -2.64 9.19
N PHE A 202 -1.76 -3.01 8.01
CA PHE A 202 -0.97 -3.60 6.93
C PHE A 202 -1.16 -2.78 5.66
N SER A 203 -0.07 -2.33 5.06
CA SER A 203 -0.11 -1.60 3.78
C SER A 203 -0.01 -2.58 2.62
N ASN A 204 -0.85 -2.40 1.60
CA ASN A 204 -0.69 -3.10 0.32
C ASN A 204 0.14 -2.28 -0.69
N ARG A 205 0.56 -1.07 -0.28
CA ARG A 205 1.07 -0.04 -1.18
C ARG A 205 2.55 0.21 -0.99
N VAL A 206 3.04 0.00 0.23
CA VAL A 206 4.42 0.27 0.62
C VAL A 206 5.08 -1.04 1.06
N SER A 207 6.24 -1.34 0.47
CA SER A 207 7.04 -2.54 0.77
C SER A 207 8.03 -2.35 1.93
N SER A 208 7.75 -1.39 2.81
CA SER A 208 8.59 -0.99 3.93
C SER A 208 7.82 -1.02 5.25
N ILE A 209 8.55 -1.21 6.36
CA ILE A 209 7.99 -1.18 7.71
C ILE A 209 7.93 0.29 8.14
N LEU A 210 6.71 0.84 8.15
CA LEU A 210 6.50 2.24 8.43
C LEU A 210 6.33 2.50 9.93
N VAL A 211 6.91 3.62 10.37
CA VAL A 211 6.69 4.25 11.68
C VAL A 211 6.35 5.74 11.51
N PRO A 212 5.75 6.41 12.50
CA PRO A 212 5.50 7.85 12.40
C PRO A 212 6.78 8.66 12.24
N VAL A 213 6.70 9.74 11.46
CA VAL A 213 7.84 10.64 11.20
C VAL A 213 8.43 11.16 12.50
N ASP A 214 7.59 11.68 13.39
CA ASP A 214 8.00 12.24 14.70
C ASP A 214 8.77 11.21 15.56
N PHE A 215 8.37 9.93 15.51
CA PHE A 215 9.09 8.85 16.20
C PHE A 215 10.46 8.62 15.58
N LEU A 216 10.52 8.52 14.24
CA LEU A 216 11.76 8.21 13.55
C LEU A 216 12.80 9.32 13.75
N GLU A 217 12.37 10.58 13.67
CA GLU A 217 13.24 11.74 13.92
C GLU A 217 13.80 11.70 15.33
N TRP A 218 12.95 11.54 16.36
CA TRP A 218 13.40 11.42 17.74
C TRP A 218 14.34 10.22 17.95
N ALA A 219 14.02 9.06 17.35
CA ALA A 219 14.82 7.86 17.51
C ALA A 219 16.17 7.98 16.80
N ASN A 220 16.22 8.62 15.63
CA ASN A 220 17.47 8.95 14.95
C ASN A 220 18.31 9.94 15.76
N GLU A 221 17.71 10.94 16.41
CA GLU A 221 18.45 11.85 17.28
C GLU A 221 19.02 11.13 18.53
N LYS A 222 18.25 10.21 19.13
CA LYS A 222 18.62 9.53 20.38
C LYS A 222 19.58 8.35 20.17
N TYR A 223 19.30 7.52 19.17
CA TYR A 223 20.02 6.27 18.92
C TYR A 223 20.86 6.31 17.64
N GLY A 224 20.66 7.29 16.75
CA GLY A 224 21.36 7.35 15.47
C GLY A 224 22.86 7.48 15.66
N TYR A 225 23.60 6.54 15.06
CA TYR A 225 25.06 6.58 15.01
C TYR A 225 25.63 6.07 13.69
N PHE A 226 24.75 5.61 12.78
CA PHE A 226 25.12 5.44 11.40
C PHE A 226 25.35 6.82 10.75
N LYS A 227 26.11 6.84 9.65
CA LYS A 227 26.20 8.04 8.85
C LYS A 227 24.79 8.35 8.33
N LYS A 228 24.35 9.61 8.47
CA LYS A 228 23.08 10.08 7.92
C LYS A 228 22.93 9.57 6.49
N ASN A 229 21.92 8.73 6.27
CA ASN A 229 21.67 8.13 4.97
C ASN A 229 20.89 9.14 4.12
N ASP A 230 21.21 9.17 2.83
CA ASP A 230 20.35 9.83 1.85
C ASP A 230 19.00 9.10 1.83
N PRO A 231 17.86 9.80 1.61
CA PRO A 231 16.55 9.17 1.56
C PRO A 231 16.46 8.03 0.55
N SER A 232 15.72 6.97 0.89
CA SER A 232 15.60 5.73 0.09
C SER A 232 14.71 5.87 -1.14
#